data_AF-A0A315XIH5-F1
#
_entry.id   AF-A0A315XIH5-F1
#
_cell.length_a   1.000
_cell.length_b   1.000
_cell.length_c   1.000
_cell.angle_alpha   90.00
_cell.angle_beta   90.00
_cell.angle_gamma   90.00
#
_symmetry.space_group_name_H-M   'P 1'
#
loop_
_entity.id
_entity.type
_entity.pdbx_description
1 polymer ?
#
loop_
_entity_poly.entity_id
_entity_poly.type
_entity_poly.pdbx_seq_one_letter_code
_entity_poly.pdbx_strand_id
1 'polypeptide(L)'
;MVTIDPCIRLKVIQSQLLPAVLKSAVENTSSDIKTAIDLNLPSLEEKCYELAEKCQKKYPDCGKEIELCKPENIKTVFIQTREKLDKIWKEQDKQGKETAGTDL
;
A
#
# COMPACT_ATOMS: atom_id res chain seq x y z
N MET A 1 -8.32 27.23 -0.92
CA MET A 1 -7.87 25.89 -0.49
C MET A 1 -8.13 24.93 -1.64
N VAL A 2 -7.09 24.48 -2.36
CA VAL A 2 -7.26 23.54 -3.47
C VAL A 2 -7.63 22.19 -2.86
N THR A 3 -8.92 21.89 -2.78
CA THR A 3 -9.38 20.56 -2.42
C THR A 3 -9.01 19.63 -3.57
N ILE A 4 -7.89 18.93 -3.44
CA ILE A 4 -7.50 17.89 -4.41
C ILE A 4 -8.67 16.91 -4.50
N ASP A 5 -9.08 16.63 -5.73
CA ASP A 5 -10.14 15.71 -6.07
C ASP A 5 -9.93 14.35 -5.36
N PRO A 6 -10.94 13.84 -4.63
CA PRO A 6 -10.80 12.62 -3.84
C PRO A 6 -10.46 11.41 -4.71
N CYS A 7 -10.96 11.39 -5.94
CA CYS A 7 -10.72 10.31 -6.88
C CYS A 7 -9.29 10.40 -7.45
N ILE A 8 -8.78 11.60 -7.76
CA ILE A 8 -7.36 11.80 -8.10
C ILE A 8 -6.44 11.33 -6.97
N ARG A 9 -6.77 11.61 -5.71
CA ARG A 9 -6.02 11.08 -4.57
C ARG A 9 -6.00 9.56 -4.53
N LEU A 10 -7.16 8.91 -4.72
CA LEU A 10 -7.25 7.45 -4.78
C LEU A 10 -6.42 6.88 -5.94
N LYS A 11 -6.44 7.52 -7.11
CA LYS A 11 -5.61 7.12 -8.26
C LYS A 11 -4.12 7.20 -7.94
N VAL A 12 -3.66 8.28 -7.29
CA VAL A 12 -2.25 8.43 -6.88
C VAL A 12 -1.86 7.36 -5.87
N ILE A 13 -2.73 7.06 -4.90
CA ILE A 13 -2.48 6.00 -3.92
C ILE A 13 -2.29 4.65 -4.63
N GLN A 14 -3.21 4.30 -5.54
CA GLN A 14 -3.18 3.04 -6.27
C GLN A 14 -1.95 2.91 -7.19
N SER A 15 -1.67 3.95 -7.99
CA SER A 15 -0.68 3.89 -9.07
C SER A 15 0.74 4.26 -8.66
N GLN A 16 0.91 4.97 -7.54
CA GLN A 16 2.23 5.48 -7.12
C GLN A 16 2.57 5.07 -5.69
N LEU A 17 1.71 5.34 -4.71
CA LEU A 17 2.06 5.15 -3.31
C LEU A 17 2.20 3.69 -2.93
N LEU A 18 1.22 2.83 -3.24
CA LEU A 18 1.30 1.41 -2.92
C LEU A 18 2.48 0.72 -3.64
N PRO A 19 2.72 0.97 -4.95
CA PRO A 19 3.94 0.49 -5.60
C PRO A 19 5.24 0.99 -4.95
N ALA A 20 5.30 2.26 -4.54
CA ALA A 20 6.48 2.82 -3.88
C ALA A 20 6.73 2.18 -2.51
N VAL A 21 5.69 1.87 -1.74
CA VAL A 21 5.79 1.12 -0.48
C VAL A 21 6.39 -0.26 -0.72
N LEU A 22 5.86 -1.01 -1.70
CA LEU A 22 6.39 -2.33 -2.07
C LEU A 22 7.85 -2.26 -2.52
N LYS A 23 8.19 -1.29 -3.38
CA LYS A 23 9.55 -1.07 -3.85
C LYS A 23 10.50 -0.74 -2.70
N SER A 24 10.11 0.19 -1.82
CA SER A 24 10.90 0.58 -0.64
C SER A 24 11.21 -0.62 0.24
N ALA A 25 10.23 -1.50 0.42
CA ALA A 25 10.42 -2.71 1.20
C ALA A 25 11.35 -3.73 0.54
N VAL A 26 11.38 -3.83 -0.79
CA VAL A 26 12.35 -4.68 -1.50
C VAL A 26 13.77 -4.11 -1.34
N GLU A 27 13.93 -2.80 -1.54
CA GLU A 27 15.24 -2.14 -1.61
C GLU A 27 15.88 -1.91 -0.24
N ASN A 28 15.10 -1.85 0.83
CA ASN A 28 15.60 -1.57 2.17
C ASN A 28 15.26 -2.69 3.15
N THR A 29 16.30 -3.25 3.75
CA THR A 29 16.20 -4.37 4.69
C THR A 29 16.19 -3.92 6.16
N SER A 30 16.06 -2.62 6.44
CA SER A 30 16.08 -2.13 7.82
C SER A 30 14.78 -2.43 8.56
N SER A 31 14.90 -2.80 9.83
CA SER A 31 13.75 -3.00 10.73
C SER A 31 12.84 -1.77 10.81
N ASP A 32 13.42 -0.58 10.68
CA ASP A 32 12.71 0.69 10.79
C ASP A 32 11.70 0.90 9.66
N ILE A 33 12.03 0.46 8.44
CA ILE A 33 11.13 0.58 7.28
C ILE A 33 9.98 -0.39 7.40
N LYS A 34 10.25 -1.63 7.83
CA LYS A 34 9.20 -2.60 8.15
C LYS A 34 8.22 -2.02 9.18
N THR A 35 8.73 -1.53 10.31
CA THR A 35 7.89 -0.96 11.37
C THR A 35 7.11 0.26 10.86
N ALA A 36 7.74 1.14 10.09
CA ALA A 36 7.05 2.29 9.50
C ALA A 36 5.90 1.86 8.57
N ILE A 37 6.11 0.85 7.71
CA ILE A 37 5.08 0.34 6.82
C ILE A 37 3.94 -0.28 7.63
N ASP A 38 4.25 -1.14 8.60
CA ASP A 38 3.26 -1.84 9.43
C ASP A 38 2.37 -0.86 10.23
N LEU A 39 2.94 0.26 10.69
CA LEU A 39 2.21 1.30 11.41
C LEU A 39 1.35 2.19 10.48
N ASN A 40 1.83 2.50 9.28
CA ASN A 40 1.19 3.49 8.41
C ASN A 40 0.19 2.88 7.42
N LEU A 41 0.37 1.61 7.02
CA LEU A 41 -0.48 0.98 6.01
C LEU A 41 -1.96 0.88 6.44
N PRO A 42 -2.30 0.54 7.70
CA PRO A 42 -3.69 0.56 8.16
C PRO A 42 -4.31 1.96 8.11
N SER A 43 -3.56 2.99 8.53
CA SER A 43 -4.03 4.38 8.45
C SER A 43 -4.26 4.84 7.02
N LEU A 44 -3.43 4.36 6.07
CA LEU A 44 -3.63 4.63 4.65
C LEU A 44 -4.90 3.92 4.12
N GLU A 45 -5.18 2.70 4.58
CA GLU A 45 -6.41 1.97 4.24
C GLU A 45 -7.67 2.72 4.70
N GLU A 46 -7.69 3.19 5.94
CA GLU A 46 -8.78 4.01 6.49
C GLU A 46 -9.00 5.29 5.67
N LYS A 47 -7.91 5.99 5.32
CA LYS A 47 -7.98 7.18 4.46
C LYS A 47 -8.54 6.88 3.07
N CYS A 48 -8.25 5.70 2.51
CA CYS A 48 -8.86 5.28 1.25
C CYS A 48 -10.38 5.12 1.38
N TYR A 49 -10.88 4.53 2.47
CA TYR A 49 -12.32 4.43 2.71
C TYR A 49 -12.99 5.81 2.82
N GLU A 50 -12.40 6.74 3.57
CA GLU A 50 -12.92 8.11 3.68
C GLU A 50 -12.95 8.84 2.32
N LEU A 51 -11.90 8.64 1.51
CA LEU A 51 -11.81 9.24 0.18
C LEU A 51 -12.81 8.58 -0.79
N ALA A 52 -13.02 7.27 -0.71
CA ALA A 52 -13.99 6.56 -1.52
C ALA A 52 -15.42 7.02 -1.23
N GLU A 53 -15.78 7.19 0.05
CA GLU A 53 -17.07 7.75 0.44
C GLU A 53 -17.28 9.17 -0.13
N LYS A 54 -16.24 10.02 -0.07
CA LYS A 54 -16.26 11.36 -0.67
C LYS A 54 -16.35 11.31 -2.20
N CYS A 55 -15.67 10.37 -2.84
CA CYS A 55 -15.69 10.20 -4.29
C CYS A 55 -17.07 9.73 -4.76
N GLN A 56 -17.71 8.75 -4.11
CA GLN A 56 -19.06 8.30 -4.44
C GLN A 56 -20.11 9.41 -4.33
N LYS A 57 -20.00 10.27 -3.31
CA LYS A 57 -20.91 11.41 -3.12
C LYS A 57 -20.76 12.51 -4.18
N LYS A 58 -19.54 12.73 -4.69
CA LYS A 58 -19.23 13.85 -5.61
C LYS A 58 -19.11 13.44 -7.08
N TYR A 59 -18.68 12.22 -7.35
CA TYR A 59 -18.30 11.71 -8.67
C TYR A 59 -18.75 10.24 -8.83
N PRO A 60 -20.06 9.98 -8.96
CA PRO A 60 -20.61 8.62 -8.99
C PRO A 60 -20.06 7.75 -10.13
N ASP A 61 -19.62 8.35 -11.24
CA ASP A 61 -19.03 7.65 -12.39
C ASP A 61 -17.54 7.31 -12.24
N CYS A 62 -16.86 7.87 -11.24
CA CYS A 62 -15.41 7.72 -11.14
C CYS A 62 -14.95 6.30 -10.79
N GLY A 63 -15.84 5.50 -10.19
CA GLY A 63 -15.59 4.09 -9.87
C GLY A 63 -15.42 3.17 -11.08
N LYS A 64 -15.58 3.68 -12.31
CA LYS A 64 -15.31 2.94 -13.55
C LYS A 64 -13.83 2.85 -13.90
N GLU A 65 -13.04 3.86 -13.50
CA GLU A 65 -11.62 3.96 -13.87
C GLU A 65 -10.66 3.73 -12.71
N ILE A 66 -11.10 4.00 -11.48
CA ILE A 66 -10.25 3.98 -10.29
C ILE A 66 -10.78 2.92 -9.34
N GLU A 67 -10.02 1.84 -9.19
CA GLU A 67 -10.47 0.68 -8.41
C GLU A 67 -10.72 1.06 -6.96
N LEU A 68 -9.85 1.90 -6.37
CA LEU A 68 -9.98 2.34 -4.98
C LEU A 68 -11.17 3.29 -4.72
N CYS A 69 -11.92 3.71 -5.74
CA CYS A 69 -13.19 4.41 -5.53
C CYS A 69 -14.32 3.48 -5.06
N LYS A 70 -14.09 2.16 -5.08
CA LYS A 70 -15.01 1.14 -4.58
C LYS A 70 -14.50 0.55 -3.25
N PRO A 71 -15.23 0.70 -2.13
CA PRO A 71 -14.84 0.17 -0.83
C PRO A 71 -14.45 -1.32 -0.83
N GLU A 72 -15.16 -2.14 -1.59
CA GLU A 72 -14.88 -3.58 -1.74
C GLU A 72 -13.50 -3.85 -2.35
N ASN A 73 -13.04 -2.98 -3.25
CA ASN A 73 -11.73 -3.07 -3.87
C ASN A 73 -10.63 -2.59 -2.93
N ILE A 74 -10.91 -1.59 -2.09
CA ILE A 74 -9.94 -1.10 -1.09
C ILE A 74 -9.49 -2.27 -0.20
N LYS A 75 -10.42 -3.00 0.40
CA LYS A 75 -10.11 -4.18 1.23
C LYS A 75 -9.22 -5.17 0.48
N THR A 76 -9.59 -5.48 -0.76
CA THR A 76 -8.89 -6.46 -1.60
C THR A 76 -7.47 -6.02 -1.91
N VAL A 77 -7.28 -4.77 -2.34
CA VAL A 77 -5.97 -4.20 -2.67
C VAL A 77 -5.05 -4.17 -1.45
N PHE A 78 -5.56 -3.81 -0.27
CA PHE A 78 -4.75 -3.75 0.94
C PHE A 78 -4.41 -5.14 1.50
N ILE A 79 -5.30 -6.13 1.36
CA ILE A 79 -4.97 -7.54 1.64
C ILE A 79 -3.83 -7.99 0.71
N GLN A 80 -3.97 -7.80 -0.61
CA GLN A 80 -2.94 -8.19 -1.57
C GLN A 80 -1.62 -7.45 -1.34
N THR A 81 -1.68 -6.18 -0.92
CA THR A 81 -0.49 -5.42 -0.55
C THR A 81 0.19 -6.11 0.63
N ARG A 82 -0.49 -6.34 1.75
CA ARG A 82 0.05 -7.05 2.92
C ARG A 82 0.63 -8.42 2.58
N GLU A 83 -0.05 -9.20 1.73
CA GLU A 83 0.46 -10.51 1.30
C GLU A 83 1.76 -10.40 0.49
N LYS A 84 1.90 -9.39 -0.37
CA LYS A 84 3.16 -9.11 -1.09
C LYS A 84 4.25 -8.67 -0.13
N LEU A 85 3.88 -7.84 0.86
CA LEU A 85 4.81 -7.44 1.90
C LEU A 85 5.33 -8.69 2.65
N ASP A 86 4.44 -9.51 3.21
CA ASP A 86 4.83 -10.74 3.91
C ASP A 86 5.78 -11.65 3.10
N LYS A 87 5.60 -11.76 1.78
CA LYS A 87 6.50 -12.50 0.90
C LYS A 87 7.90 -11.88 0.84
N ILE A 88 7.99 -10.58 0.56
CA ILE A 88 9.26 -9.85 0.49
C ILE A 88 10.03 -10.01 1.82
N TRP A 89 9.34 -9.95 2.97
CA TRP A 89 9.99 -9.97 4.28
C TRP A 89 10.51 -11.38 4.58
N LYS A 90 9.73 -12.41 4.23
CA LYS A 90 10.17 -13.81 4.34
C LYS A 90 11.38 -14.11 3.45
N GLU A 91 11.40 -13.55 2.23
CA GLU A 91 12.53 -13.70 1.32
C GLU A 91 13.79 -13.01 1.86
N GLN A 92 13.66 -11.82 2.43
CA GLN A 92 14.76 -11.10 3.09
C GLN A 92 15.28 -11.83 4.33
N ASP A 93 14.39 -12.34 5.19
CA ASP A 93 14.77 -13.13 6.37
C ASP A 93 15.51 -14.42 5.98
N LYS A 94 15.14 -15.04 4.86
CA LYS A 94 15.83 -16.21 4.31
C LYS A 94 17.22 -15.85 3.80
N GLN A 95 17.35 -14.78 3.01
CA GLN A 95 18.63 -14.33 2.46
C GLN A 95 19.61 -13.92 3.57
N GLY A 96 19.14 -13.16 4.58
CA GLY A 96 19.98 -12.75 5.71
C GLY A 96 20.58 -13.93 6.49
N LYS A 97 19.84 -15.05 6.59
CA LYS A 97 20.32 -16.29 7.22
C LYS A 97 21.31 -17.08 6.35
N GLU A 98 21.14 -17.07 5.03
CA GLU A 98 22.05 -17.74 4.09
C GLU A 98 23.42 -17.03 4.04
N THR A 99 23.45 -15.69 4.04
CA THR A 99 24.71 -14.93 4.11
C THR A 99 25.42 -15.04 5.46
N ALA A 100 24.71 -15.25 6.57
CA ALA A 100 25.33 -15.40 7.89
C ALA A 100 25.93 -16.80 8.15
N GLY A 101 25.64 -17.79 7.29
CA GLY A 101 26.07 -19.17 7.44
C GLY A 101 27.27 -19.61 6.60
N THR A 102 27.90 -18.70 5.85
CA THR A 102 28.99 -19.05 4.89
C THR A 102 30.39 -18.67 5.38
N ASP A 103 30.54 -18.17 6.61
CA ASP A 103 31.84 -17.81 7.21
C ASP A 103 32.31 -18.81 8.30
N LEU A 104 32.28 -20.12 8.01
CA LEU A 104 32.92 -21.17 8.84
C LEU A 104 33.64 -22.21 7.99
#